data_AF-A0A7S0AAL7-F1
#
_entry.id   AF-A0A7S0AAL7-F1
#
_cell.length_a   1.000
_cell.length_b   1.000
_cell.length_c   1.000
_cell.angle_alpha   90.00
_cell.angle_beta   90.00
_cell.angle_gamma   90.00
#
_symmetry.space_group_name_H-M   'P 1'
#
loop_
_entity.id
_entity.type
_entity.pdbx_description
1 polymer ?
#
loop_
_entity_poly.entity_id
_entity_poly.type
_entity_poly.pdbx_seq_one_letter_code
_entity_poly.pdbx_strand_id
1 'polypeptide(L)'
;DVLVDITRVPELLSVQVTPTGIEFGGAVTWSRFLHTLTEVMEDDKPEHEVFRVLVEHAKKVAGHSLRNLGTLGGNLVMTKRRGFQSDLATMLAGAGASVTVAANKAEESDVSLDVFFSVGYKIPDIG
;
A
#
# COMPACT_ATOMS: atom_id res chain seq x y z
N ASP A 1 -20.83 10.83 -14.98
CA ASP A 1 -19.66 10.18 -14.35
C ASP A 1 -18.53 10.03 -15.34
N VAL A 2 -17.32 10.36 -14.91
CA VAL A 2 -16.08 10.14 -15.67
C VAL A 2 -15.28 9.09 -14.91
N LEU A 3 -14.85 8.03 -15.59
CA LEU A 3 -14.01 6.98 -15.04
C LEU A 3 -12.62 7.07 -15.68
N VAL A 4 -11.58 6.92 -14.85
CA VAL A 4 -10.18 6.91 -15.28
C VAL A 4 -9.61 5.53 -14.99
N ASP A 5 -9.09 4.87 -16.02
CA ASP A 5 -8.42 3.59 -15.90
C ASP A 5 -6.90 3.79 -15.72
N ILE A 6 -6.40 3.45 -14.53
CA ILE A 6 -4.99 3.57 -14.13
C ILE A 6 -4.21 2.25 -14.28
N THR A 7 -4.83 1.19 -14.79
CA THR A 7 -4.24 -0.17 -14.85
C THR A 7 -3.04 -0.29 -15.78
N ARG A 8 -2.71 0.76 -16.53
CA ARG A 8 -1.57 0.79 -17.48
C ARG A 8 -0.50 1.83 -17.13
N VAL A 9 -0.58 2.46 -15.96
CA VAL A 9 0.43 3.43 -15.49
C VAL A 9 1.59 2.65 -14.84
N PRO A 10 2.78 2.57 -15.46
CA PRO A 10 3.86 1.71 -14.97
C PRO A 10 4.33 2.05 -13.55
N GLU A 11 4.37 3.33 -13.21
CA GLU A 11 4.77 3.82 -11.89
C GLU A 11 3.86 3.26 -10.81
N LEU A 12 2.55 3.20 -11.06
CA LEU A 12 1.56 2.65 -10.13
C LEU A 12 1.58 1.13 -10.04
N LEU A 13 2.22 0.43 -10.98
CA LEU A 13 2.39 -1.02 -10.98
C LEU A 13 3.81 -1.45 -10.55
N SER A 14 4.69 -0.50 -10.26
CA SER A 14 6.08 -0.75 -9.95
C SER A 14 6.26 -1.39 -8.58
N VAL A 15 7.33 -2.18 -8.44
CA VAL A 15 7.82 -2.73 -7.17
C VAL A 15 9.31 -2.56 -7.19
N GLN A 16 9.86 -1.84 -6.21
CA GLN A 16 11.29 -1.51 -6.15
C GLN A 16 11.83 -1.84 -4.77
N VAL A 17 12.82 -2.72 -4.71
CA VAL A 17 13.55 -3.01 -3.47
C VAL A 17 14.68 -1.99 -3.37
N THR A 18 14.73 -1.26 -2.26
CA THR A 18 15.73 -0.22 -1.99
C THR A 18 16.55 -0.62 -0.77
N PRO A 19 17.70 0.04 -0.51
CA PRO A 19 18.47 -0.22 0.71
C PRO A 19 17.71 0.09 2.01
N THR A 20 16.63 0.87 1.95
CA THR A 20 15.85 1.31 3.11
C THR A 20 14.49 0.62 3.25
N GLY A 21 14.09 -0.20 2.27
CA GLY A 21 12.80 -0.89 2.30
C GLY A 21 12.33 -1.34 0.92
N ILE A 22 11.01 -1.39 0.73
CA ILE A 22 10.39 -1.77 -0.55
C ILE A 22 9.32 -0.73 -0.88
N GLU A 23 9.38 -0.20 -2.08
CA GLU A 23 8.39 0.73 -2.63
C GLU A 23 7.42 -0.03 -3.53
N PHE A 24 6.13 0.18 -3.29
CA PHE A 24 5.05 -0.43 -4.06
C PHE A 24 4.19 0.65 -4.70
N GLY A 25 3.96 0.56 -6.01
CA GLY A 25 3.01 1.42 -6.69
C GLY A 25 1.56 1.20 -6.19
N GLY A 26 0.76 2.26 -6.19
CA GLY A 26 -0.59 2.23 -5.62
C GLY A 26 -1.57 1.25 -6.30
N ALA A 27 -1.30 0.82 -7.54
CA ALA A 27 -2.09 -0.16 -8.27
C ALA A 27 -1.59 -1.61 -8.09
N VAL A 28 -0.52 -1.84 -7.30
CA VAL A 28 -0.09 -3.19 -6.91
C VAL A 28 -1.22 -3.87 -6.14
N THR A 29 -1.54 -5.10 -6.54
CA THR A 29 -2.55 -5.91 -5.85
C THR A 29 -2.01 -6.45 -4.54
N TRP A 30 -2.92 -6.72 -3.61
CA TRP A 30 -2.56 -7.35 -2.33
C TRP A 30 -1.85 -8.70 -2.52
N SER A 31 -2.30 -9.54 -3.45
CA SER A 31 -1.62 -10.80 -3.77
C SER A 31 -0.17 -10.59 -4.24
N ARG A 32 0.08 -9.59 -5.09
CA ARG A 32 1.44 -9.30 -5.58
C ARG A 32 2.33 -8.74 -4.46
N PHE A 33 1.80 -7.89 -3.60
CA PHE A 33 2.51 -7.41 -2.41
C PHE A 33 3.00 -8.58 -1.54
N LEU A 34 2.10 -9.52 -1.20
CA LEU A 34 2.46 -10.67 -0.37
C LEU A 34 3.47 -11.60 -1.03
N HIS A 35 3.35 -11.79 -2.35
CA HIS A 35 4.32 -12.56 -3.11
C HIS A 35 5.71 -11.94 -3.01
N THR A 36 5.83 -10.64 -3.28
CA THR A 36 7.10 -9.91 -3.18
C THR A 36 7.69 -9.99 -1.78
N LEU A 37 6.88 -9.80 -0.72
CA LEU A 37 7.38 -9.95 0.65
C LEU A 37 7.92 -11.37 0.87
N THR A 38 7.24 -12.40 0.37
CA THR A 38 7.68 -13.80 0.53
C THR A 38 9.02 -14.04 -0.17
N GLU A 39 9.20 -13.51 -1.39
CA GLU A 39 10.46 -13.62 -2.15
C GLU A 39 11.62 -12.90 -1.45
N VAL A 40 11.39 -11.69 -0.94
CA VAL A 40 12.44 -10.91 -0.26
C VAL A 40 12.90 -11.62 1.03
N MET A 41 12.01 -12.33 1.71
CA MET A 41 12.32 -13.02 2.96
C MET A 41 13.15 -14.31 2.80
N GLU A 42 13.46 -14.76 1.58
CA GLU A 42 14.18 -16.03 1.37
C GLU A 42 15.61 -16.04 1.93
N ASP A 43 16.26 -14.87 2.06
CA ASP A 43 17.63 -14.76 2.58
C ASP A 43 17.75 -14.63 4.12
N ASP A 44 16.61 -14.74 4.83
CA ASP A 44 16.47 -14.78 6.30
C ASP A 44 17.18 -13.67 7.10
N LYS A 45 17.17 -12.43 6.59
CA LYS A 45 17.75 -11.28 7.29
C LYS A 45 16.90 -10.78 8.47
N PRO A 46 17.51 -10.22 9.54
CA PRO A 46 16.78 -9.63 10.66
C PRO A 46 15.84 -8.49 10.28
N GLU A 47 16.19 -7.72 9.24
CA GLU A 47 15.39 -6.60 8.70
C GLU A 47 14.02 -7.06 8.16
N HIS A 48 13.87 -8.37 7.90
CA HIS A 48 12.68 -8.96 7.31
C HIS A 48 11.61 -9.37 8.32
N GLU A 49 11.86 -9.19 9.62
CA GLU A 49 10.93 -9.59 10.67
C GLU A 49 9.57 -8.89 10.54
N VAL A 50 9.56 -7.60 10.17
CA VAL A 50 8.34 -6.87 9.85
C VAL A 50 7.57 -7.52 8.70
N PHE A 51 8.27 -7.95 7.65
CA PHE A 51 7.63 -8.62 6.50
C PHE A 51 7.05 -9.98 6.88
N ARG A 52 7.69 -10.73 7.78
CA ARG A 52 7.18 -12.01 8.28
C ARG A 52 5.86 -11.81 9.01
N VAL A 53 5.82 -10.86 9.94
CA VAL A 53 4.60 -10.54 10.69
C VAL A 53 3.47 -10.11 9.75
N LEU A 54 3.77 -9.30 8.73
CA LEU A 54 2.80 -8.88 7.72
C LEU A 54 2.24 -10.08 6.94
N VAL A 55 3.10 -10.99 6.46
CA VAL A 55 2.67 -12.17 5.70
C VAL A 55 1.88 -13.16 6.57
N GLU A 56 2.28 -13.38 7.82
CA GLU A 56 1.56 -14.25 8.74
C GLU A 56 0.17 -13.71 9.08
N HIS A 57 0.07 -12.40 9.33
CA HIS A 57 -1.22 -11.77 9.59
C HIS A 57 -2.11 -11.81 8.35
N ALA A 58 -1.55 -11.54 7.16
CA ALA A 58 -2.28 -11.63 5.90
C ALA A 58 -2.89 -13.01 5.62
N LYS A 59 -2.22 -14.10 6.03
CA LYS A 59 -2.74 -15.47 5.92
C LYS A 59 -4.00 -15.70 6.76
N LYS A 60 -4.16 -14.98 7.88
CA LYS A 60 -5.27 -15.17 8.85
C LYS A 60 -6.53 -14.40 8.48
N VAL A 61 -6.43 -13.35 7.66
CA VAL A 61 -7.47 -12.30 7.63
C VAL A 61 -8.25 -12.23 6.31
N ALA A 62 -7.77 -12.80 5.20
CA ALA A 62 -8.43 -12.65 3.91
C ALA A 62 -8.78 -13.99 3.22
N GLY A 63 -10.01 -14.12 2.73
CA GLY A 63 -10.40 -15.14 1.76
C GLY A 63 -9.74 -14.88 0.40
N HIS A 64 -9.40 -15.94 -0.35
CA HIS A 64 -8.60 -15.91 -1.58
C HIS A 64 -9.05 -14.85 -2.62
N SER A 65 -10.36 -14.62 -2.77
CA SER A 65 -10.93 -13.78 -3.83
C SER A 65 -10.75 -12.27 -3.62
N LEU A 66 -10.70 -11.78 -2.38
CA LEU A 66 -10.52 -10.35 -2.09
C LEU A 66 -9.08 -9.88 -2.33
N ARG A 67 -8.11 -10.81 -2.24
CA ARG A 67 -6.67 -10.52 -2.41
C ARG A 67 -6.28 -10.22 -3.86
N ASN A 68 -7.03 -10.77 -4.81
CA ASN A 68 -6.69 -10.73 -6.23
C ASN A 68 -7.16 -9.45 -6.94
N LEU A 69 -8.14 -8.74 -6.38
CA LEU A 69 -8.74 -7.54 -7.01
C LEU A 69 -8.46 -6.23 -6.26
N GLY A 70 -8.19 -6.29 -4.96
CA GLY A 70 -7.86 -5.11 -4.17
C GLY A 70 -6.43 -4.63 -4.40
N THR A 71 -6.28 -3.34 -4.72
CA THR A 71 -4.97 -2.67 -4.79
C THR A 71 -4.59 -2.04 -3.45
N LEU A 72 -3.29 -1.85 -3.21
CA LEU A 72 -2.80 -1.19 -2.00
C LEU A 72 -3.37 0.23 -1.88
N GLY A 73 -3.23 1.05 -2.92
CA GLY A 73 -3.72 2.43 -2.93
C GLY A 73 -5.24 2.52 -2.82
N GLY A 74 -5.96 1.64 -3.53
CA GLY A 74 -7.43 1.55 -3.43
C GLY A 74 -7.88 1.23 -2.01
N ASN A 75 -7.21 0.29 -1.34
CA ASN A 75 -7.49 -0.08 0.04
C ASN A 75 -7.24 1.09 1.03
N LEU A 76 -6.10 1.78 0.91
CA LEU A 76 -5.76 2.92 1.75
C LEU A 76 -6.75 4.09 1.57
N VAL A 77 -7.09 4.43 0.33
CA VAL A 77 -8.05 5.50 0.02
C VAL A 77 -9.46 5.15 0.49
N MET A 78 -9.89 3.88 0.35
CA MET A 78 -11.18 3.41 0.88
C MET A 78 -11.24 3.51 2.40
N THR A 79 -10.16 3.14 3.08
CA THR A 79 -10.02 3.28 4.54
C THR A 79 -10.17 4.75 4.94
N LYS A 80 -9.41 5.64 4.30
CA LYS A 80 -9.44 7.09 4.59
C LYS A 80 -10.79 7.74 4.28
N ARG A 81 -11.35 7.52 3.09
CA ARG A 81 -12.52 8.26 2.59
C ARG A 81 -13.85 7.67 3.03
N ARG A 82 -13.90 6.37 3.30
CA ARG A 82 -15.16 5.65 3.59
C ARG A 82 -15.17 4.94 4.95
N GLY A 83 -14.12 5.08 5.75
CA GLY A 83 -14.00 4.39 7.04
C GLY A 83 -14.01 2.87 6.89
N PHE A 84 -13.56 2.35 5.74
CA PHE A 84 -13.48 0.92 5.51
C PHE A 84 -12.52 0.28 6.53
N GLN A 85 -13.01 -0.71 7.28
CA GLN A 85 -12.18 -1.44 8.23
C GLN A 85 -11.21 -2.33 7.47
N SER A 86 -9.94 -1.93 7.44
CA SER A 86 -8.89 -2.61 6.70
C SER A 86 -7.76 -3.05 7.62
N ASP A 87 -7.59 -4.37 7.72
CA ASP A 87 -6.44 -4.95 8.42
C ASP A 87 -5.13 -4.64 7.68
N LEU A 88 -5.17 -4.53 6.35
CA LEU A 88 -4.03 -4.07 5.55
C LEU A 88 -3.57 -2.67 5.96
N ALA A 89 -4.51 -1.71 6.02
CA ALA A 89 -4.20 -0.35 6.42
C ALA A 89 -3.63 -0.30 7.85
N THR A 90 -4.24 -1.07 8.75
CA THR A 90 -3.81 -1.18 10.16
C THR A 90 -2.39 -1.75 10.28
N MET A 91 -2.11 -2.81 9.53
CA MET A 91 -0.80 -3.45 9.48
C MET A 91 0.29 -2.50 8.95
N LEU A 92 0.03 -1.82 7.82
CA LEU A 92 0.99 -0.91 7.24
C LEU A 92 1.26 0.30 8.14
N ALA A 93 0.22 0.83 8.80
CA ALA A 93 0.39 1.90 9.78
C ALA A 93 1.21 1.43 10.99
N GLY A 94 0.95 0.23 11.51
CA GLY A 94 1.73 -0.38 12.59
C GLY A 94 3.18 -0.68 12.22
N ALA A 95 3.45 -0.95 10.94
CA ALA A 95 4.79 -1.14 10.39
C ALA A 95 5.54 0.18 10.12
N GLY A 96 4.92 1.34 10.38
CA GLY A 96 5.54 2.65 10.14
C GLY A 96 5.65 3.03 8.66
N ALA A 97 4.83 2.45 7.79
CA ALA A 97 4.87 2.76 6.37
C ALA A 97 4.36 4.18 6.05
N SER A 98 4.80 4.70 4.91
CA SER A 98 4.36 5.96 4.33
C SER A 98 3.67 5.76 2.98
N VAL A 99 3.00 6.81 2.51
CA VAL A 99 2.41 6.88 1.17
C VAL A 99 2.86 8.16 0.49
N THR A 100 3.31 8.04 -0.75
CA THR A 100 3.54 9.18 -1.64
C THR A 100 2.23 9.54 -2.33
N VAL A 101 1.81 10.80 -2.18
CA VAL A 101 0.58 11.33 -2.78
C VAL A 101 0.94 12.41 -3.79
N ALA A 102 0.44 12.24 -5.02
CA ALA A 102 0.69 13.14 -6.14
C ALA A 102 -0.62 13.72 -6.69
N ALA A 103 -0.71 15.06 -6.77
CA ALA A 103 -1.80 15.74 -7.47
C ALA A 103 -1.46 15.95 -8.95
N ASN A 104 -0.19 16.26 -9.21
CA ASN A 104 0.42 16.41 -10.52
C ASN A 104 1.93 16.12 -10.36
N LYS A 105 2.67 16.00 -11.47
CA LYS A 105 4.13 15.68 -11.43
C LYS A 105 4.99 16.66 -10.64
N ALA A 106 4.53 17.88 -10.38
CA ALA A 106 5.27 18.89 -9.62
C ALA A 106 4.88 18.93 -8.13
N GLU A 107 3.85 18.20 -7.72
CA GLU A 107 3.29 18.23 -6.39
C GLU A 107 3.14 16.80 -5.86
N GLU A 108 4.27 16.25 -5.42
CA GLU A 108 4.38 14.97 -4.72
C GLU A 108 4.72 15.21 -3.25
N SER A 109 4.14 14.42 -2.36
CA SER A 109 4.39 14.50 -0.92
C SER A 109 4.41 13.12 -0.29
N ASP A 110 5.43 12.85 0.51
CA ASP A 110 5.50 11.66 1.35
C ASP A 110 4.81 11.94 2.69
N VAL A 111 3.86 11.07 3.03
CA VAL A 111 3.02 11.21 4.21
C VAL A 111 3.03 9.90 4.98
N SER A 112 3.35 9.94 6.27
CA SER A 112 3.24 8.76 7.11
C SER A 112 1.77 8.33 7.24
N LEU A 113 1.51 7.02 7.37
CA LEU A 113 0.12 6.55 7.36
C LEU A 113 -0.71 7.05 8.56
N ASP A 114 -0.10 7.32 9.71
CA ASP A 114 -0.78 7.93 10.85
C ASP A 114 -1.29 9.35 10.53
N VAL A 115 -0.47 10.14 9.84
CA VAL A 115 -0.85 11.48 9.36
C VAL A 115 -1.89 11.33 8.25
N PHE A 116 -1.67 10.44 7.29
CA PHE A 116 -2.60 10.20 6.17
C PHE A 116 -4.00 9.86 6.67
N PHE A 117 -4.13 9.03 7.71
CA PHE A 117 -5.41 8.64 8.31
C PHE A 117 -5.98 9.67 9.30
N SER A 118 -5.21 10.66 9.74
CA SER A 118 -5.69 11.70 10.66
C SER A 118 -6.86 12.51 10.10
N VAL A 119 -7.69 13.08 10.97
CA VAL A 119 -8.82 13.94 10.54
C VAL A 119 -8.34 15.19 9.79
N GLY A 120 -7.15 15.70 10.11
CA GLY A 120 -6.62 16.94 9.53
C GLY A 120 -6.06 16.78 8.12
N TYR A 121 -5.59 15.59 7.74
CA TYR A 121 -5.00 15.37 6.42
C TYR A 121 -6.07 15.30 5.33
N LYS A 122 -5.91 16.11 4.28
CA LYS A 122 -6.75 16.13 3.08
C LYS A 122 -5.94 15.63 1.89
N ILE A 123 -6.47 14.63 1.19
CA ILE A 123 -5.89 14.18 -0.08
C ILE A 123 -6.03 15.34 -1.08
N PRO A 124 -4.94 15.80 -1.73
CA PRO A 124 -4.98 16.87 -2.72
C PRO A 124 -5.99 16.61 -3.83
N ASP A 125 -6.62 17.68 -4.33
CA ASP A 125 -7.50 17.59 -5.48
C ASP A 125 -6.69 17.48 -6.77
N ILE A 126 -7.13 16.58 -7.65
CA ILE A 126 -6.71 16.53 -9.05
C ILE A 126 -7.51 17.60 -9.79
N GLY A 127 -6.91 18.80 -9.93
CA GLY A 127 -7.54 19.97 -10.56
C GLY A 127 -8.07 19.71 -11.97
#